data_AF-A0A975QY59-F1
#
_entry.id   AF-A0A975QY59-F1
#
_cell.length_a   1.000
_cell.length_b   1.000
_cell.length_c   1.000
_cell.angle_alpha   90.00
_cell.angle_beta   90.00
_cell.angle_gamma   90.00
#
_symmetry.space_group_name_H-M   'P 1'
#
loop_
_entity.id
_entity.type
_entity.pdbx_description
1 polymer ?
#
loop_
_entity_poly.entity_id
_entity_poly.type
_entity_poly.pdbx_seq_one_letter_code
_entity_poly.pdbx_strand_id
1 'polypeptide(L)' 'MRSLMMYIEHLSKEEVLKLNLPTATPVIYDFDQNFIVKSKRTLTL' A
#
# COMPACT_ATOMS: atom_id res chain seq x y z
N MET A 1 -0.82 -9.77 -0.52
CA MET A 1 -0.74 -8.35 -0.07
C MET A 1 0.22 -7.54 -0.93
N ARG A 2 1.52 -7.91 -1.01
CA ARG A 2 2.54 -7.18 -1.80
C ARG A 2 2.16 -6.94 -3.26
N SER A 3 1.61 -7.92 -3.96
CA SER A 3 1.20 -7.77 -5.37
C SER A 3 0.08 -6.75 -5.59
N LEU A 4 -0.83 -6.60 -4.62
CA LEU A 4 -1.89 -5.59 -4.69
C LEU A 4 -1.31 -4.20 -4.44
N MET A 5 -0.41 -4.06 -3.45
CA MET A 5 0.29 -2.80 -3.18
C MET A 5 1.13 -2.37 -4.39
N MET A 6 1.81 -3.29 -5.07
CA MET A 6 2.51 -2.99 -6.32
C MET A 6 1.59 -2.40 -7.38
N TYR A 7 0.40 -2.97 -7.54
CA TYR A 7 -0.54 -2.53 -8.55
C TYR A 7 -1.11 -1.14 -8.23
N ILE A 8 -1.58 -0.91 -7.00
CA ILE A 8 -2.22 0.36 -6.62
C ILE A 8 -1.21 1.49 -6.39
N GLU A 9 0.01 1.17 -5.94
CA GLU A 9 1.09 2.16 -5.69
C GLU A 9 2.06 2.27 -6.88
N HIS A 10 1.80 1.57 -7.99
CA HIS A 10 2.65 1.55 -9.19
C HIS A 10 4.13 1.23 -8.89
N LEU A 11 4.38 0.31 -7.96
CA LEU A 11 5.75 -0.03 -7.53
C LEU A 11 6.43 -0.97 -8.51
N SER A 12 7.69 -0.67 -8.79
CA SER A 12 8.60 -1.59 -9.47
C SER A 12 8.88 -2.85 -8.63
N LYS A 13 9.34 -3.91 -9.29
CA LYS A 13 9.72 -5.18 -8.63
C LYS A 13 10.80 -4.98 -7.54
N GLU A 14 11.69 -4.02 -7.71
CA GLU A 14 12.73 -3.74 -6.73
C GLU A 14 12.18 -3.01 -5.50
N GLU A 15 11.22 -2.11 -5.70
CA GLU A 15 10.61 -1.31 -4.64
C GLU A 15 9.69 -2.15 -3.75
N VAL A 16 8.95 -3.11 -4.33
CA VAL A 16 8.13 -4.04 -3.53
C VAL A 16 8.96 -4.94 -2.63
N LEU A 17 10.19 -5.29 -3.05
CA LEU A 17 11.06 -6.17 -2.27
C LEU A 17 11.58 -5.45 -1.02
N LYS A 18 11.70 -4.12 -1.07
CA LYS A 18 12.10 -3.27 0.06
C LYS A 18 10.94 -2.95 1.01
N LEU A 19 9.69 -3.29 0.67
CA LEU A 19 8.54 -3.06 1.54
C LEU A 19 8.61 -3.92 2.79
N ASN A 20 8.88 -3.27 3.92
CA ASN A 20 8.74 -3.84 5.25
C ASN A 20 7.31 -3.65 5.73
N LEU A 21 6.49 -4.69 5.58
CA LEU A 21 5.09 -4.68 5.96
C LEU A 21 4.95 -5.37 7.32
N PRO A 22 4.58 -4.64 8.38
CA PRO A 22 4.35 -5.24 9.68
C PRO A 22 3.19 -6.24 9.61
N THR A 23 3.29 -7.31 10.38
CA THR A 23 2.24 -8.33 10.46
C THR A 23 1.05 -7.81 11.26
N ALA A 24 -0.15 -8.32 10.94
CA ALA A 24 -1.40 -7.98 11.63
C ALA A 24 -1.73 -6.47 11.72
N THR A 25 -1.07 -5.63 10.92
CA THR A 25 -1.31 -4.18 10.90
C THR A 25 -2.24 -3.85 9.72
N PRO A 26 -3.44 -3.33 9.97
CA PRO A 26 -4.33 -2.90 8.91
C PRO A 26 -3.76 -1.66 8.21
N VAL A 27 -3.74 -1.70 6.87
CA VAL A 27 -3.35 -0.59 6.01
C VAL A 27 -4.61 -0.06 5.32
N ILE A 28 -4.91 1.21 5.52
CA ILE A 28 -6.03 1.91 4.87
C ILE A 28 -5.52 2.79 3.75
N TYR A 29 -6.18 2.68 2.61
CA TYR A 29 -5.96 3.49 1.41
C TYR A 29 -7.19 4.35 1.16
N ASP A 30 -6.97 5.65 0.98
CA ASP A 30 -7.97 6.53 0.41
C ASP A 30 -7.69 6.71 -1.07
N PHE A 31 -8.68 6.46 -1.90
CA PHE A 31 -8.62 6.66 -3.34
C PHE A 31 -9.41 7.90 -3.74
N ASP A 32 -8.96 8.58 -4.79
CA ASP A 32 -9.76 9.61 -5.44
C ASP A 32 -10.78 9.02 -6.43
N GLN A 33 -11.54 9.89 -7.08
CA GLN A 33 -12.53 9.52 -8.10
C GLN A 33 -11.95 8.79 -9.33
N ASN A 34 -10.63 8.86 -9.54
CA ASN A 34 -9.92 8.20 -10.63
C ASN A 34 -9.20 6.92 -10.15
N PHE A 35 -9.51 6.44 -8.93
CA PHE A 35 -8.87 5.27 -8.32
C PHE A 35 -7.36 5.44 -8.08
N ILE A 36 -6.91 6.68 -7.91
CA ILE A 36 -5.52 6.99 -7.56
C ILE A 36 -5.40 7.09 -6.04
N VAL A 37 -4.36 6.47 -5.48
CA VAL A 37 -4.07 6.55 -4.04
C VAL A 37 -3.79 8.00 -3.64
N LYS A 38 -4.67 8.56 -2.80
CA LYS A 38 -4.54 9.90 -2.23
C LYS A 38 -3.78 9.88 -0.90
N SER A 39 -4.07 8.89 -0.05
CA SER A 39 -3.40 8.70 1.25
C SER A 39 -3.32 7.24 1.67
N LYS A 40 -2.30 6.92 2.46
CA LYS A 40 -2.05 5.62 3.07
C LYS A 40 -1.80 5.80 4.56
N ARG A 41 -2.47 5.02 5.40
CA ARG A 41 -2.27 5.04 6.86
C ARG A 41 -2.37 3.65 7.46
N THR A 42 -1.58 3.40 8.49
CA THR A 42 -1.64 2.17 9.30
C THR A 42 -2.41 2.46 10.59
N LEU A 43 -3.29 1.55 11.02
CA LEU A 43 -3.80 1.63 12.39
C LEU A 43 -2.90 0.80 13.29
N THR A 44 -2.21 1.50 14.17
CA THR A 44 -1.59 0.92 15.37
C THR A 44 -2.46 1.34 16.54
N LEU A 45 -2.89 0.36 17.33
CA LEU A 45 -3.60 0.56 18.59
C LEU A 45 -2.68 1.15 19.65
#